data_AF-A0A1X7KA84-F1
#
_entry.id   AF-A0A1X7KA84-F1
#
_cell.length_a   1.000
_cell.length_b   1.000
_cell.length_c   1.000
_cell.angle_alpha   90.00
_cell.angle_beta   90.00
_cell.angle_gamma   90.00
#
_symmetry.space_group_name_H-M   'P 1'
#
loop_
_entity.id
_entity.type
_entity.pdbx_description
1 polymer ?
#
loop_
_entity_poly.entity_id
_entity_poly.type
_entity_poly.pdbx_seq_one_letter_code
_entity_poly.pdbx_strand_id
1 'polypeptide(L)' 'MKTLLLVKEIYLEGFKNLGNIIVRNYFKAFLWFSVAMFAVVLYAFIFRLTTGFVWD' A
#
# COMPACT_ATOMS: atom_id res chain seq x y z
N MET A 1 33.63 22.00 6.92
CA MET A 1 33.62 20.62 7.49
C MET A 1 32.49 20.42 8.50
N LYS A 2 32.28 21.32 9.47
CA LYS A 2 31.19 21.21 10.47
C LYS A 2 29.78 21.27 9.87
N THR A 3 29.56 22.12 8.87
CA THR A 3 28.26 22.28 8.19
C THR A 3 27.88 21.07 7.32
N LEU A 4 28.84 20.51 6.59
CA LEU A 4 28.62 19.30 5.79
C LEU A 4 28.30 18.07 6.65
N LEU A 5 28.93 17.95 7.83
CA LEU A 5 28.61 16.89 8.79
C LEU A 5 27.18 17.05 9.34
N LEU A 6 26.79 18.26 9.73
CA LEU A 6 25.44 18.57 10.21
C LEU A 6 24.36 18.25 9.17
N VAL A 7 24.56 18.65 7.91
CA VAL A 7 23.61 18.36 6.83
C VAL A 7 23.49 16.85 6.58
N LYS A 8 24.61 16.12 6.67
CA LYS A 8 24.62 14.66 6.51
C LYS A 8 23.89 13.95 7.66
N GLU A 9 24.04 14.43 8.89
CA GLU A 9 23.33 13.89 10.06
C GLU A 9 21.81 14.11 9.93
N ILE A 10 21.39 15.34 9.60
CA ILE A 10 19.97 15.65 9.38
C ILE A 10 19.37 14.78 8.26
N TYR A 11 20.11 14.58 7.17
CA TYR A 11 19.67 13.72 6.08
C TYR A 11 19.56 12.26 6.51
N LEU A 12 20.56 11.74 7.24
CA LEU A 12 20.54 10.37 7.74
C LEU A 12 19.44 10.14 8.77
N GLU A 13 19.22 11.04 9.72
CA GLU A 13 18.14 10.89 10.71
C GLU A 13 16.76 11.05 10.07
N GLY A 14 16.58 12.06 9.23
CA GLY A 14 15.32 12.35 8.57
C GLY A 14 14.92 11.24 7.61
N PHE A 15 15.77 10.92 6.63
CA PHE A 15 15.42 10.01 5.53
C PHE A 15 15.51 8.53 5.89
N LYS A 16 16.44 8.12 6.78
CA LYS A 16 16.57 6.70 7.19
C LYS A 16 15.36 6.25 8.01
N ASN A 17 14.80 7.13 8.84
CA ASN A 17 13.56 6.84 9.56
C ASN A 17 12.30 7.08 8.72
N LEU A 18 12.31 8.04 7.79
CA LEU A 18 11.18 8.26 6.87
C LEU A 18 10.85 7.00 6.08
N GLY A 19 11.89 6.35 5.54
CA GLY A 19 11.75 5.10 4.79
C GLY A 19 11.01 4.05 5.62
N ASN A 20 11.46 3.78 6.84
CA ASN A 20 10.85 2.73 7.67
C ASN A 20 9.39 3.03 8.04
N ILE A 21 9.05 4.29 8.32
CA ILE A 21 7.70 4.68 8.73
C ILE A 21 6.74 4.67 7.54
N ILE A 22 7.10 5.34 6.46
CA ILE A 22 6.25 5.45 5.26
C ILE A 22 6.10 4.09 4.62
N VAL A 23 7.20 3.37 4.40
CA VAL A 23 7.16 2.07 3.72
C VAL A 23 6.31 1.09 4.51
N ARG A 24 6.52 0.96 5.82
CA ARG A 24 5.76 0.01 6.66
C ARG A 24 4.27 0.34 6.71
N ASN A 25 3.89 1.61 6.85
CA ASN A 25 2.49 1.99 6.96
C ASN A 25 1.78 1.96 5.60
N TYR A 26 2.48 2.37 4.53
CA TYR A 26 1.98 2.34 3.16
C TYR A 26 1.77 0.91 2.67
N PHE A 27 2.72 0.00 2.90
CA PHE A 27 2.54 -1.42 2.56
C PHE A 27 1.36 -2.04 3.30
N LYS A 28 1.15 -1.70 4.57
CA LYS A 28 -0.01 -2.17 5.33
C LYS A 28 -1.31 -1.68 4.71
N ALA A 29 -1.43 -0.38 4.43
CA ALA A 29 -2.63 0.18 3.79
C ALA A 29 -2.87 -0.41 2.40
N PHE A 30 -1.81 -0.55 1.60
CA PHE A 30 -1.88 -1.10 0.25
C PHE A 30 -2.30 -2.58 0.24
N LEU A 31 -1.85 -3.37 1.22
CA LEU A 31 -2.26 -4.76 1.35
C LEU A 31 -3.76 -4.86 1.68
N TRP A 32 -4.24 -4.08 2.65
CA TRP A 32 -5.67 -4.02 2.97
C TRP A 32 -6.52 -3.54 1.79
N PHE A 33 -6.03 -2.54 1.05
CA PHE A 33 -6.67 -2.06 -0.17
C PHE A 33 -6.75 -3.15 -1.24
N SER A 34 -5.65 -3.87 -1.49
CA SER A 34 -5.60 -4.94 -2.49
C SER A 34 -6.53 -6.10 -2.14
N VAL A 35 -6.57 -6.48 -0.85
CA VAL A 35 -7.51 -7.50 -0.34
C VAL A 35 -8.96 -7.04 -0.50
N ALA A 36 -9.27 -5.78 -0.19
CA ALA A 36 -10.60 -5.22 -0.37
C ALA A 36 -11.03 -5.22 -1.85
N MET A 37 -10.14 -4.78 -2.76
CA MET A 37 -10.42 -4.82 -4.20
C MET A 37 -10.64 -6.24 -4.70
N PHE A 38 -9.84 -7.20 -4.23
CA PHE A 38 -10.00 -8.61 -4.57
C PHE A 38 -11.35 -9.16 -4.08
N ALA A 39 -11.76 -8.81 -2.85
CA ALA A 39 -13.06 -9.21 -2.31
C ALA A 39 -14.24 -8.69 -3.13
N VAL A 40 -14.16 -7.48 -3.67
CA VAL A 40 -15.18 -6.91 -4.57
C VAL A 40 -15.31 -7.74 -5.85
N VAL A 41 -14.19 -8.10 -6.48
CA VAL A 41 -14.19 -8.95 -7.68
C VAL A 41 -14.78 -10.33 -7.36
N LEU A 42 -14.40 -10.91 -6.22
CA LEU A 42 -14.88 -12.21 -5.79
C LEU A 42 -16.40 -12.18 -5.54
N TYR A 43 -16.91 -11.13 -4.92
CA TYR A 43 -18.35 -10.90 -4.76
C TYR A 43 -19.05 -10.80 -6.12
N ALA A 44 -18.54 -9.97 -7.04
CA ALA A 44 -19.13 -9.80 -8.36
C ALA A 44 -19.13 -11.13 -9.15
N PHE A 45 -18.06 -11.92 -9.02
CA PHE A 45 -17.96 -13.24 -9.62
C PHE A 45 -18.99 -14.22 -9.05
N ILE A 46 -19.12 -14.31 -7.72
CA ILE A 46 -20.13 -15.16 -7.08
C ILE A 46 -21.54 -14.72 -7.49
N PHE A 47 -21.81 -13.42 -7.46
CA PHE A 47 -23.09 -12.86 -7.90
C PHE A 47 -23.41 -13.30 -9.34
N ARG A 48 -22.43 -13.26 -10.23
CA ARG A 48 -22.60 -13.72 -11.61
C ARG A 48 -22.81 -15.23 -11.72
N LEU A 49 -22.17 -16.03 -10.88
CA LEU A 49 -22.39 -17.48 -10.82
C LEU A 49 -23.80 -17.81 -10.33
N THR A 50 -24.32 -17.10 -9.33
CA THR A 50 -25.61 -17.41 -8.70
C THR A 50 -26.80 -16.87 -9.47
N THR A 51 -26.69 -15.70 -10.10
CA THR A 51 -27.76 -15.12 -10.93
C THR A 51 -27.82 -15.70 -12.34
N GLY A 52 -26.87 -16.56 -12.69
CA GLY A 52 -26.69 -17.05 -14.05
C GLY A 52 -26.15 -15.94 -14.96
N PHE A 53 -25.49 -16.35 -16.04
CA PHE A 53 -25.32 -15.42 -17.13
C PHE A 53 -26.69 -15.23 -17.77
N VAL A 54 -27.15 -13.98 -17.84
CA VAL A 54 -28.13 -13.56 -18.85
C VAL A 54 -27.41 -13.71 -20.19
N TRP A 55 -27.30 -14.94 -20.66
CA TRP A 55 -27.07 -15.25 -22.05
C TRP A 55 -28.43 -15.01 -22.71
N ASP A 56 -28.46 -14.10 -23.67
CA ASP A 56 -29.35 -14.27 -24.81
C ASP A 56 -28.91 -15.54 -25.57
#